data_AF-A0A2E4DKE9-F1
#
_entry.id   AF-A0A2E4DKE9-F1
#
_cell.length_a   1.000
_cell.length_b   1.000
_cell.length_c   1.000
_cell.angle_alpha   90.00
_cell.angle_beta   90.00
_cell.angle_gamma   90.00
#
_symmetry.space_group_name_H-M   'P 1'
#
loop_
_entity.id
_entity.type
_entity.pdbx_description
1 polymer ?
#
loop_
_entity_poly.entity_id
_entity_poly.type
_entity_poly.pdbx_seq_one_letter_code
_entity_poly.pdbx_strand_id
1 'polypeptide(L)'
;MNLTKNHIITGNYEINLKVESSNSGYPHKVLFSANQDLSKLAYLEIKENQFIIARQLGKQVSIWKEYSFNGNLPWTIKIIRKGNYFRFWVNQATGAIRGPLGEWENYHEPWESFIGLEVPENARIEYFNITSLPWLAAHNKPVIKHGPNGSFYEQQAIPGAILQFEDKYFMYFMAGMKGKQEGSSKRSVGVAVSQDLINWEVHPEPIIKLGDANYPHDNIYPGGAVITPEGKVAIMYAAQKFPDWTGFGLAIADQPLGPFDHYKNNPVYKHFSHAHEFDLVSIDAANHRYLLFFAGFTPNPARGPSGDRGYLLYSNDLISWEPDKHNPVFSPETLNNWDAVHVRPRSLNRIDDTWYLWYEGCNHWTPPEYSSSYWWDTVGLARSKDLIEWDYYPRNPALPGLGTEGQFDQNWVGWPRMVIKDKIGYIFYTASGNISPSIGLRRIPIQQLTDWKSEGGETINLLN
;
A
#
# COMPACT_ATOMS: atom_id res chain seq x y z
N MET A 1 -20.51 -27.01 -19.79
CA MET A 1 -21.02 -26.92 -18.40
C MET A 1 -21.71 -25.58 -18.26
N ASN A 2 -22.84 -25.52 -17.57
CA ASN A 2 -23.63 -24.30 -17.39
C ASN A 2 -23.22 -23.61 -16.09
N LEU A 3 -23.04 -22.29 -16.12
CA LEU A 3 -22.94 -21.47 -14.91
C LEU A 3 -24.19 -21.68 -14.07
N THR A 4 -24.04 -22.36 -12.93
CA THR A 4 -25.20 -22.77 -12.13
C THR A 4 -25.72 -21.63 -11.26
N LYS A 5 -24.87 -20.66 -10.91
CA LYS A 5 -25.17 -19.51 -10.03
C LYS A 5 -24.30 -18.33 -10.42
N ASN A 6 -24.89 -17.14 -10.52
CA ASN A 6 -24.16 -15.93 -10.85
C ASN A 6 -24.72 -14.67 -10.20
N HIS A 7 -23.87 -13.65 -10.12
CA HIS A 7 -24.21 -12.32 -9.60
C HIS A 7 -23.27 -11.26 -10.15
N ILE A 8 -23.77 -10.05 -10.34
CA ILE A 8 -22.96 -8.87 -10.68
C ILE A 8 -22.70 -8.09 -9.40
N ILE A 9 -21.43 -7.89 -9.06
CA ILE A 9 -21.02 -7.08 -7.93
C ILE A 9 -20.12 -5.93 -8.38
N THR A 10 -20.25 -4.79 -7.71
CA THR A 10 -19.50 -3.57 -8.02
C THR A 10 -18.38 -3.34 -7.00
N GLY A 11 -17.18 -3.06 -7.49
CA GLY A 11 -16.03 -2.69 -6.67
C GLY A 11 -15.36 -3.85 -5.96
N ASN A 12 -15.03 -3.65 -4.68
CA ASN A 12 -14.30 -4.63 -3.87
C ASN A 12 -15.25 -5.62 -3.19
N TYR A 13 -14.82 -6.87 -3.07
CA TYR A 13 -15.64 -7.92 -2.49
C TYR A 13 -14.84 -9.09 -1.92
N GLU A 14 -15.53 -9.86 -1.08
CA GLU A 14 -15.10 -11.13 -0.53
C GLU A 14 -16.08 -12.22 -0.97
N ILE A 15 -15.57 -13.29 -1.58
CA ILE A 15 -16.29 -14.53 -1.85
C ILE A 15 -15.93 -15.54 -0.77
N ASN A 16 -16.93 -16.17 -0.17
CA ASN A 16 -16.78 -17.33 0.70
C ASN A 16 -17.64 -18.48 0.16
N LEU A 17 -17.03 -19.62 -0.12
CA LEU A 17 -17.69 -20.77 -0.73
C LEU A 17 -17.26 -22.04 0.02
N LYS A 18 -18.20 -22.95 0.26
CA LYS A 18 -17.88 -24.28 0.80
C LYS A 18 -18.49 -25.40 -0.03
N VAL A 19 -17.63 -26.26 -0.57
CA VAL A 19 -17.99 -27.45 -1.33
C VAL A 19 -17.90 -28.65 -0.40
N GLU A 20 -19.02 -29.26 -0.03
CA GLU A 20 -19.07 -30.37 0.93
C GLU A 20 -18.63 -31.69 0.30
N SER A 21 -19.17 -31.99 -0.88
CA SER A 21 -18.92 -33.24 -1.60
C SER A 21 -18.98 -33.02 -3.10
N SER A 22 -18.08 -33.64 -3.85
CA SER A 22 -18.08 -33.66 -5.31
C SER A 22 -17.17 -34.77 -5.81
N ASN A 23 -17.18 -35.06 -7.12
CA ASN A 23 -16.08 -35.78 -7.73
C ASN A 23 -14.84 -34.86 -7.82
N SER A 24 -13.86 -35.07 -6.93
CA SER A 24 -12.61 -34.27 -6.81
C SER A 24 -11.68 -34.37 -8.02
N GLY A 25 -11.89 -35.37 -8.89
CA GLY A 25 -11.16 -35.55 -10.13
C GLY A 25 -11.61 -34.61 -11.27
N TYR A 26 -12.73 -33.90 -11.12
CA TYR A 26 -13.19 -32.89 -12.06
C TYR A 26 -12.85 -31.47 -11.57
N PRO A 27 -12.56 -30.53 -12.48
CA PRO A 27 -12.29 -29.14 -12.11
C PRO A 27 -13.53 -28.42 -11.59
N HIS A 28 -13.35 -27.62 -10.54
CA HIS A 28 -14.34 -26.67 -10.03
C HIS A 28 -13.83 -25.26 -10.28
N LYS A 29 -14.60 -24.42 -10.99
CA LYS A 29 -14.18 -23.06 -11.33
C LYS A 29 -15.01 -22.03 -10.58
N VAL A 30 -14.34 -21.18 -9.83
CA VAL A 30 -14.93 -19.96 -9.26
C VAL A 30 -14.52 -18.81 -10.15
N LEU A 31 -15.46 -18.29 -10.95
CA LEU A 31 -15.27 -17.07 -11.72
C LEU A 31 -15.30 -15.91 -10.74
N PHE A 32 -14.18 -15.20 -10.63
CA PHE A 32 -14.02 -14.14 -9.63
C PHE A 32 -13.80 -12.77 -10.25
N SER A 33 -13.65 -12.67 -11.58
CA SER A 33 -13.62 -11.40 -12.32
C SER A 33 -13.99 -11.68 -13.77
N ALA A 34 -15.06 -11.07 -14.27
CA ALA A 34 -15.51 -11.27 -15.63
C ALA A 34 -16.35 -10.10 -16.12
N ASN A 35 -16.27 -9.83 -17.43
CA ASN A 35 -17.19 -8.90 -18.08
C ASN A 35 -18.55 -9.54 -18.35
N GLN A 36 -19.56 -8.72 -18.64
CA GLN A 36 -20.96 -9.16 -18.73
C GLN A 36 -21.20 -10.22 -19.82
N ASP A 37 -20.46 -10.18 -20.92
CA ASP A 37 -20.60 -11.13 -22.03
C ASP A 37 -19.71 -12.39 -21.87
N LEU A 38 -18.97 -12.50 -20.76
CA LEU A 38 -18.03 -13.58 -20.45
C LEU A 38 -16.93 -13.80 -21.49
N SER A 39 -16.68 -12.82 -22.37
CA SER A 39 -15.59 -12.89 -23.35
C SER A 39 -14.21 -12.71 -22.70
N LYS A 40 -14.14 -12.12 -21.51
CA LYS A 40 -12.93 -11.94 -20.70
C LYS A 40 -13.22 -12.31 -19.26
N LEU A 41 -12.55 -13.35 -18.75
CA LEU A 41 -12.75 -13.80 -17.39
C LEU A 41 -11.47 -14.33 -16.76
N ALA A 42 -11.39 -14.19 -15.43
CA ALA A 42 -10.41 -14.82 -14.58
C ALA A 42 -11.13 -15.71 -13.56
N TYR A 43 -10.55 -16.88 -13.31
CA TYR A 43 -11.14 -17.90 -12.46
C TYR A 43 -10.11 -18.65 -11.65
N LEU A 44 -10.56 -19.15 -10.50
CA LEU A 44 -9.85 -20.08 -9.66
C LEU A 44 -10.36 -21.48 -9.99
N GLU A 45 -9.51 -22.35 -10.54
CA GLU A 45 -9.85 -23.75 -10.78
C GLU A 45 -9.23 -24.65 -9.71
N ILE A 46 -10.03 -25.53 -9.12
CA ILE A 46 -9.64 -26.39 -8.00
C ILE A 46 -9.86 -27.86 -8.38
N LYS A 47 -8.90 -28.70 -7.99
CA LYS A 47 -8.89 -30.16 -8.07
C LYS A 47 -8.33 -30.73 -6.76
N GLU A 48 -8.42 -32.05 -6.57
CA GLU A 48 -7.99 -32.76 -5.35
C GLU A 48 -6.65 -32.32 -4.76
N ASN A 49 -5.63 -32.09 -5.60
CA ASN A 49 -4.26 -31.81 -5.15
C ASN A 49 -3.70 -30.48 -5.64
N GLN A 50 -4.52 -29.65 -6.30
CA GLN A 50 -4.06 -28.45 -6.97
C GLN A 50 -5.16 -27.40 -7.06
N PHE A 51 -4.78 -26.13 -6.97
CA PHE A 51 -5.58 -25.06 -7.53
C PHE A 51 -4.74 -24.16 -8.43
N ILE A 52 -5.38 -23.59 -9.44
CA ILE A 52 -4.75 -22.70 -10.41
C ILE A 52 -5.52 -21.40 -10.52
N ILE A 53 -4.79 -20.33 -10.82
CA ILE A 53 -5.35 -19.05 -11.22
C ILE A 53 -5.18 -18.95 -12.72
N ALA A 54 -6.28 -18.82 -13.45
CA ALA A 54 -6.29 -18.79 -14.90
C ALA A 54 -7.13 -17.63 -15.44
N ARG A 55 -6.84 -17.29 -16.68
CA ARG A 55 -7.57 -16.31 -17.48
C ARG A 55 -8.06 -16.95 -18.76
N GLN A 56 -9.24 -16.53 -19.21
CA GLN A 56 -9.76 -16.83 -20.54
C GLN A 56 -10.09 -15.54 -21.29
N LEU A 57 -9.53 -15.40 -22.50
CA LEU A 57 -9.84 -14.34 -23.47
C LEU A 57 -10.42 -14.99 -24.72
N GLY A 58 -11.74 -14.91 -24.88
CA GLY A 58 -12.47 -15.65 -25.92
C GLY A 58 -12.25 -17.16 -25.76
N LYS A 59 -11.48 -17.76 -26.67
CA LYS A 59 -11.12 -19.19 -26.65
C LYS A 59 -9.74 -19.48 -26.08
N GLN A 60 -8.90 -18.46 -25.87
CA GLN A 60 -7.55 -18.62 -25.37
C GLN A 60 -7.57 -18.72 -23.84
N VAL A 61 -6.88 -19.70 -23.28
CA VAL A 61 -6.71 -19.88 -21.83
C VAL A 61 -5.22 -19.72 -21.48
N SER A 62 -4.94 -18.92 -20.46
CA SER A 62 -3.61 -18.74 -19.88
C SER A 62 -3.66 -19.14 -18.41
N ILE A 63 -2.73 -19.99 -17.97
CA ILE A 63 -2.56 -20.33 -16.56
C ILE A 63 -1.49 -19.42 -15.98
N TRP A 64 -1.82 -18.65 -14.95
CA TRP A 64 -0.91 -17.67 -14.35
C TRP A 64 -0.12 -18.22 -13.19
N LYS A 65 -0.79 -18.95 -12.29
CA LYS A 65 -0.18 -19.51 -11.10
C LYS A 65 -0.78 -20.87 -10.80
N GLU A 66 0.07 -21.78 -10.34
CA GLU A 66 -0.31 -23.11 -9.91
C GLU A 66 0.15 -23.32 -8.47
N TYR A 67 -0.71 -23.94 -7.66
CA TYR A 67 -0.43 -24.21 -6.26
C TYR A 67 -0.80 -25.66 -5.97
N SER A 68 0.14 -26.40 -5.39
CA SER A 68 -0.12 -27.73 -4.85
C SER A 68 -0.62 -27.61 -3.42
N PHE A 69 -1.67 -28.37 -3.08
CA PHE A 69 -2.13 -28.49 -1.70
C PHE A 69 -2.72 -29.88 -1.46
N ASN A 70 -2.72 -30.35 -0.21
CA ASN A 70 -3.34 -31.61 0.15
C ASN A 70 -4.82 -31.35 0.50
N GLY A 71 -5.69 -31.46 -0.49
CA GLY A 71 -7.05 -30.94 -0.46
C GLY A 71 -8.14 -31.99 -0.45
N ASN A 72 -8.30 -32.73 0.65
CA ASN A 72 -9.54 -33.50 0.82
C ASN A 72 -10.74 -32.56 0.94
N LEU A 73 -11.88 -32.99 0.39
CA LEU A 73 -13.17 -32.38 0.68
C LEU A 73 -13.47 -32.47 2.19
N PRO A 74 -14.22 -31.52 2.77
CA PRO A 74 -14.80 -30.35 2.11
C PRO A 74 -13.75 -29.28 1.76
N TRP A 75 -13.99 -28.53 0.69
CA TRP A 75 -13.17 -27.36 0.36
C TRP A 75 -13.82 -26.09 0.90
N THR A 76 -13.08 -25.34 1.69
CA THR A 76 -13.42 -23.96 2.09
C THR A 76 -12.61 -23.00 1.25
N ILE A 77 -13.29 -22.17 0.46
CA ILE A 77 -12.70 -21.28 -0.51
C ILE A 77 -13.02 -19.84 -0.11
N LYS A 78 -11.97 -19.01 -0.06
CA LYS A 78 -12.10 -17.56 0.15
C LYS A 78 -11.38 -16.83 -0.96
N ILE A 79 -12.03 -15.82 -1.55
CA ILE A 79 -11.40 -14.93 -2.53
C ILE A 79 -11.68 -13.50 -2.10
N ILE A 80 -10.64 -12.67 -1.98
CA ILE A 80 -10.78 -11.24 -1.73
C ILE A 80 -10.31 -10.51 -2.98
N ARG A 81 -11.14 -9.58 -3.47
CA ARG A 81 -10.73 -8.55 -4.42
C ARG A 81 -10.67 -7.20 -3.73
N LYS A 82 -9.53 -6.53 -3.87
CA LYS A 82 -9.35 -5.11 -3.56
C LYS A 82 -8.69 -4.45 -4.77
N GLY A 83 -9.43 -3.63 -5.51
CA GLY A 83 -8.96 -2.95 -6.71
C GLY A 83 -8.47 -3.94 -7.79
N ASN A 84 -7.23 -3.77 -8.24
CA ASN A 84 -6.53 -4.71 -9.12
C ASN A 84 -5.87 -5.89 -8.40
N TYR A 85 -6.07 -6.07 -7.09
CA TYR A 85 -5.39 -7.11 -6.32
C TYR A 85 -6.36 -8.19 -5.83
N PHE A 86 -5.93 -9.45 -5.90
CA PHE A 86 -6.69 -10.61 -5.47
C PHE A 86 -5.88 -11.50 -4.53
N ARG A 87 -6.55 -11.99 -3.47
CA ARG A 87 -6.03 -13.02 -2.57
C ARG A 87 -6.98 -14.20 -2.51
N PHE A 88 -6.43 -15.38 -2.33
CA PHE A 88 -7.14 -16.65 -2.40
C PHE A 88 -6.76 -17.54 -1.23
N TRP A 89 -7.73 -18.26 -0.70
CA TRP A 89 -7.53 -19.36 0.21
C TRP A 89 -8.33 -20.56 -0.27
N VAL A 90 -7.69 -21.72 -0.29
CA VAL A 90 -8.35 -23.03 -0.47
C VAL A 90 -7.90 -23.90 0.70
N ASN A 91 -8.79 -24.13 1.65
CA ASN A 91 -8.48 -24.68 2.96
C ASN A 91 -7.37 -23.85 3.64
N GLN A 92 -6.20 -24.44 3.88
CA GLN A 92 -5.05 -23.77 4.50
C GLN A 92 -4.07 -23.17 3.48
N ALA A 93 -4.22 -23.51 2.19
CA ALA A 93 -3.34 -23.00 1.16
C ALA A 93 -3.78 -21.59 0.74
N THR A 94 -2.82 -20.69 0.53
CA THR A 94 -3.06 -19.29 0.17
C THR A 94 -2.31 -18.91 -1.09
N GLY A 95 -2.87 -17.98 -1.85
CA GLY A 95 -2.24 -17.40 -3.03
C GLY A 95 -2.65 -15.95 -3.24
N ALA A 96 -1.99 -15.29 -4.17
CA ALA A 96 -2.25 -13.90 -4.53
C ALA A 96 -1.91 -13.62 -5.99
N ILE A 97 -2.59 -12.65 -6.61
CA ILE A 97 -2.25 -12.15 -7.93
C ILE A 97 -2.74 -10.70 -8.08
N ARG A 98 -1.96 -9.87 -8.77
CA ARG A 98 -2.39 -8.56 -9.25
C ARG A 98 -2.87 -8.70 -10.69
N GLY A 99 -3.93 -8.00 -11.10
CA GLY A 99 -4.36 -7.90 -12.49
C GLY A 99 -4.53 -9.23 -13.23
N PRO A 100 -5.28 -10.22 -12.69
CA PRO A 100 -5.44 -11.54 -13.29
C PRO A 100 -6.06 -11.56 -14.69
N LEU A 101 -6.74 -10.51 -15.14
CA LEU A 101 -7.14 -10.36 -16.54
C LEU A 101 -5.98 -9.99 -17.48
N GLY A 102 -4.80 -9.68 -16.95
CA GLY A 102 -3.60 -9.33 -17.71
C GLY A 102 -3.37 -7.82 -17.77
N GLU A 103 -3.27 -7.19 -16.61
CA GLU A 103 -3.02 -5.75 -16.52
C GLU A 103 -1.73 -5.34 -17.26
N TRP A 104 -0.71 -6.20 -17.31
CA TRP A 104 0.54 -5.96 -18.05
C TRP A 104 0.37 -5.97 -19.58
N GLU A 105 -0.77 -6.49 -20.06
CA GLU A 105 -1.19 -6.48 -21.45
C GLU A 105 -2.30 -5.42 -21.70
N ASN A 106 -2.51 -4.51 -20.76
CA ASN A 106 -3.58 -3.51 -20.75
C ASN A 106 -5.01 -4.11 -20.71
N TYR A 107 -5.17 -5.30 -20.14
CA TYR A 107 -6.49 -5.84 -19.80
C TYR A 107 -6.79 -5.60 -18.32
N HIS A 108 -7.64 -4.62 -18.05
CA HIS A 108 -8.00 -4.20 -16.69
C HIS A 108 -9.23 -4.93 -16.15
N GLU A 109 -9.31 -5.02 -14.82
CA GLU A 109 -10.45 -5.63 -14.12
C GLU A 109 -11.70 -4.76 -14.25
N PRO A 110 -12.86 -5.32 -14.61
CA PRO A 110 -14.07 -4.52 -14.76
C PRO A 110 -14.57 -4.06 -13.38
N TRP A 111 -15.04 -2.81 -13.29
CA TRP A 111 -15.56 -2.24 -12.04
C TRP A 111 -16.81 -2.97 -11.56
N GLU A 112 -17.69 -3.32 -12.49
CA GLU A 112 -18.79 -4.26 -12.28
C GLU A 112 -18.34 -5.63 -12.78
N SER A 113 -18.30 -6.61 -11.89
CA SER A 113 -17.78 -7.94 -12.18
C SER A 113 -18.83 -9.00 -12.00
N PHE A 114 -18.86 -9.91 -12.98
CA PHE A 114 -19.67 -11.10 -12.90
C PHE A 114 -18.92 -12.19 -12.12
N ILE A 115 -19.58 -12.69 -11.08
CA ILE A 115 -19.10 -13.78 -10.21
C ILE A 115 -19.93 -15.01 -10.48
N GLY A 116 -19.30 -16.17 -10.50
CA GLY A 116 -20.03 -17.41 -10.74
C GLY A 116 -19.29 -18.67 -10.36
N LEU A 117 -20.01 -19.79 -10.42
CA LEU A 117 -19.52 -21.10 -10.05
C LEU A 117 -19.84 -22.14 -11.13
N GLU A 118 -18.82 -22.86 -11.57
CA GLU A 118 -18.92 -24.01 -12.46
C GLU A 118 -18.43 -25.25 -11.71
N VAL A 119 -19.34 -26.20 -11.45
CA VAL A 119 -19.08 -27.43 -10.69
C VAL A 119 -19.84 -28.60 -11.33
N PRO A 120 -19.42 -29.86 -11.09
CA PRO A 120 -20.20 -31.04 -11.49
C PRO A 120 -21.63 -31.03 -10.94
N GLU A 121 -22.58 -31.61 -11.67
CA GLU A 121 -24.02 -31.60 -11.29
C GLU A 121 -24.30 -32.25 -9.91
N ASN A 122 -23.47 -33.20 -9.49
CA ASN A 122 -23.59 -33.87 -8.20
C ASN A 122 -22.84 -33.17 -7.05
N ALA A 123 -22.26 -31.99 -7.30
CA ALA A 123 -21.57 -31.24 -6.27
C ALA A 123 -22.56 -30.68 -5.24
N ARG A 124 -22.28 -30.89 -3.96
CA ARG A 124 -23.02 -30.31 -2.85
C ARG A 124 -22.30 -29.06 -2.35
N ILE A 125 -22.97 -27.92 -2.43
CA ILE A 125 -22.47 -26.63 -1.96
C ILE A 125 -23.21 -26.27 -0.67
N GLU A 126 -22.48 -26.04 0.42
CA GLU A 126 -23.07 -25.66 1.73
C GLU A 126 -23.50 -24.20 1.73
N TYR A 127 -22.61 -23.32 1.27
CA TYR A 127 -22.87 -21.89 1.13
C TYR A 127 -22.03 -21.30 -0.01
N PHE A 128 -22.54 -20.25 -0.64
CA PHE A 128 -21.81 -19.41 -1.58
C PHE A 128 -22.18 -17.95 -1.32
N ASN A 129 -21.40 -17.32 -0.44
CA ASN A 129 -21.63 -15.96 0.00
C ASN A 129 -20.72 -14.98 -0.73
N ILE A 130 -21.28 -13.84 -1.11
CA ILE A 130 -20.53 -12.69 -1.63
C ILE A 130 -20.79 -11.52 -0.71
N THR A 131 -19.72 -10.87 -0.22
CA THR A 131 -19.79 -9.71 0.66
C THR A 131 -19.11 -8.52 0.00
N SER A 132 -19.78 -7.38 -0.08
CA SER A 132 -19.15 -6.14 -0.54
C SER A 132 -18.14 -5.62 0.50
N LEU A 133 -17.06 -4.98 0.04
CA LEU A 133 -15.96 -4.49 0.87
C LEU A 133 -15.75 -2.97 0.65
N PRO A 134 -16.56 -2.10 1.27
CA PRO A 134 -16.63 -0.70 0.87
C PRO A 134 -15.43 0.15 1.32
N TRP A 135 -14.49 -0.36 2.14
CA TRP A 135 -13.36 0.47 2.58
C TRP A 135 -12.55 0.97 1.40
N LEU A 136 -12.42 2.30 1.34
CA LEU A 136 -11.49 3.03 0.46
C LEU A 136 -11.68 2.72 -1.03
N ALA A 137 -12.84 2.21 -1.43
CA ALA A 137 -13.12 1.71 -2.78
C ALA A 137 -13.58 2.79 -3.77
N ALA A 138 -13.92 3.99 -3.29
CA ALA A 138 -14.56 5.01 -4.11
C ALA A 138 -13.67 5.49 -5.28
N HIS A 139 -14.23 5.86 -6.42
CA HIS A 139 -13.50 6.64 -7.43
C HIS A 139 -13.20 8.05 -6.91
N ASN A 140 -12.06 8.63 -7.27
CA ASN A 140 -11.68 9.98 -6.86
C ASN A 140 -10.74 10.67 -7.86
N LYS A 141 -10.36 11.90 -7.52
CA LYS A 141 -9.36 12.71 -8.24
C LYS A 141 -8.22 13.00 -7.27
N PRO A 142 -7.01 13.32 -7.78
CA PRO A 142 -5.92 13.74 -6.92
C PRO A 142 -6.31 15.04 -6.19
N VAL A 143 -5.96 15.14 -4.90
CA VAL A 143 -6.08 16.37 -4.12
C VAL A 143 -4.90 17.31 -4.37
N ILE A 144 -3.75 16.76 -4.76
CA ILE A 144 -2.61 17.52 -5.32
C ILE A 144 -2.16 16.80 -6.58
N LYS A 145 -2.36 17.42 -7.74
CA LYS A 145 -1.88 16.92 -9.02
C LYS A 145 -0.39 17.28 -9.20
N HIS A 146 0.37 16.47 -9.94
CA HIS A 146 1.69 16.91 -10.44
C HIS A 146 1.59 18.28 -11.10
N GLY A 147 2.67 19.04 -11.02
CA GLY A 147 2.70 20.44 -11.43
C GLY A 147 2.69 20.62 -12.95
N PRO A 148 2.42 21.84 -13.44
CA PRO A 148 2.57 22.13 -14.86
C PRO A 148 4.02 21.94 -15.32
N ASN A 149 4.22 21.71 -16.61
CA ASN A 149 5.55 21.63 -17.22
C ASN A 149 6.41 22.85 -16.84
N GLY A 150 7.65 22.59 -16.43
CA GLY A 150 8.60 23.61 -15.96
C GLY A 150 8.53 23.91 -14.46
N SER A 151 7.50 23.43 -13.74
CA SER A 151 7.45 23.56 -12.28
C SER A 151 8.37 22.56 -11.57
N PHE A 152 8.69 22.83 -10.29
CA PHE A 152 9.59 22.00 -9.49
C PHE A 152 9.02 20.61 -9.14
N TYR A 153 7.72 20.39 -9.39
CA TYR A 153 6.98 19.14 -9.15
C TYR A 153 6.27 18.64 -10.42
N GLU A 154 6.76 19.01 -11.60
CA GLU A 154 6.16 18.66 -12.91
C GLU A 154 6.08 17.15 -13.17
N GLN A 155 7.00 16.36 -12.59
CA GLN A 155 7.04 14.91 -12.81
C GLN A 155 6.30 14.13 -11.72
N GLN A 156 6.44 14.55 -10.47
CA GLN A 156 5.95 13.79 -9.31
C GLN A 156 5.57 14.71 -8.17
N ALA A 157 4.42 14.43 -7.56
CA ALA A 157 4.07 14.88 -6.22
C ALA A 157 3.77 13.64 -5.36
N ILE A 158 4.55 13.43 -4.30
CA ILE A 158 4.43 12.27 -3.40
C ILE A 158 4.25 12.79 -1.97
N PRO A 159 3.22 12.36 -1.23
CA PRO A 159 3.00 12.86 0.12
C PRO A 159 4.15 12.42 1.03
N GLY A 160 4.68 13.39 1.77
CA GLY A 160 5.66 13.16 2.82
C GLY A 160 5.04 13.37 4.19
N ALA A 161 5.64 14.24 4.98
CA ALA A 161 5.12 14.60 6.30
C ALA A 161 3.92 15.54 6.17
N ILE A 162 2.95 15.38 7.08
CA ILE A 162 1.86 16.34 7.26
C ILE A 162 1.90 16.81 8.70
N LEU A 163 2.01 18.13 8.87
CA LEU A 163 2.14 18.80 10.15
C LEU A 163 0.94 19.71 10.36
N GLN A 164 0.31 19.64 11.53
CA GLN A 164 -0.60 20.69 11.97
C GLN A 164 0.21 21.77 12.68
N PHE A 165 0.06 23.02 12.24
CA PHE A 165 0.64 24.20 12.88
C PHE A 165 -0.47 25.23 13.02
N GLU A 166 -0.76 25.63 14.25
CA GLU A 166 -1.94 26.44 14.60
C GLU A 166 -3.24 25.80 14.04
N ASP A 167 -4.00 26.53 13.24
CA ASP A 167 -5.27 26.10 12.67
C ASP A 167 -5.16 25.46 11.27
N LYS A 168 -3.92 25.31 10.75
CA LYS A 168 -3.65 24.84 9.38
C LYS A 168 -2.84 23.56 9.35
N TYR A 169 -2.94 22.89 8.20
CA TYR A 169 -2.17 21.69 7.86
C TYR A 169 -1.18 22.01 6.75
N PHE A 170 0.05 21.53 6.91
CA PHE A 170 1.15 21.69 5.96
C PHE A 170 1.62 20.30 5.53
N MET A 171 1.45 19.99 4.24
CA MET A 171 1.97 18.76 3.65
C MET A 171 3.31 19.07 3.00
N TYR A 172 4.39 18.56 3.59
CA TYR A 172 5.71 18.54 3.00
C TYR A 172 5.81 17.34 2.07
N PHE A 173 5.86 17.59 0.77
CA PHE A 173 5.79 16.54 -0.24
C PHE A 173 7.10 16.47 -1.04
N MET A 174 7.46 15.26 -1.48
CA MET A 174 8.54 15.10 -2.43
C MET A 174 8.08 15.61 -3.79
N ALA A 175 8.81 16.57 -4.32
CA ALA A 175 8.58 17.20 -5.60
C ALA A 175 9.64 16.77 -6.61
N GLY A 176 9.20 16.05 -7.65
CA GLY A 176 10.07 15.57 -8.72
C GLY A 176 10.01 16.46 -9.95
N MET A 177 11.18 16.82 -10.48
CA MET A 177 11.34 17.48 -11.79
C MET A 177 12.23 16.63 -12.72
N LYS A 178 12.26 17.00 -14.02
CA LYS A 178 13.09 16.29 -15.00
C LYS A 178 14.58 16.30 -14.61
N GLY A 179 15.19 15.11 -14.53
CA GLY A 179 16.62 14.94 -14.26
C GLY A 179 17.47 14.79 -15.53
N LYS A 180 18.79 14.77 -15.36
CA LYS A 180 19.77 14.67 -16.47
C LYS A 180 19.97 13.24 -16.98
N GLN A 181 19.52 12.22 -16.23
CA GLN A 181 19.65 10.81 -16.59
C GLN A 181 18.27 10.18 -16.75
N GLU A 182 18.16 9.17 -17.61
CA GLU A 182 16.97 8.33 -17.73
C GLU A 182 16.64 7.69 -16.38
N GLY A 183 15.46 7.98 -15.82
CA GLY A 183 15.02 7.49 -14.51
C GLY A 183 15.43 8.33 -13.29
N SER A 184 16.34 9.32 -13.42
CA SER A 184 16.58 10.28 -12.32
C SER A 184 15.59 11.43 -12.39
N SER A 185 14.83 11.62 -11.31
CA SER A 185 14.15 12.90 -11.05
C SER A 185 15.01 13.67 -10.09
N LYS A 186 15.18 14.97 -10.33
CA LYS A 186 15.75 15.90 -9.34
C LYS A 186 14.68 16.10 -8.27
N ARG A 187 14.93 15.72 -7.02
CA ARG A 187 13.90 15.71 -5.95
C ARG A 187 14.14 16.80 -4.91
N SER A 188 13.14 17.66 -4.70
CA SER A 188 13.13 18.75 -3.71
C SER A 188 11.96 18.58 -2.74
N VAL A 189 11.86 19.44 -1.72
CA VAL A 189 10.72 19.45 -0.79
C VAL A 189 9.80 20.61 -1.14
N GLY A 190 8.59 20.29 -1.60
CA GLY A 190 7.49 21.23 -1.72
C GLY A 190 6.67 21.30 -0.44
N VAL A 191 5.84 22.35 -0.31
CA VAL A 191 4.83 22.45 0.74
C VAL A 191 3.48 22.80 0.14
N ALA A 192 2.43 22.15 0.61
CA ALA A 192 1.05 22.53 0.34
C ALA A 192 0.31 22.83 1.65
N VAL A 193 -0.60 23.80 1.63
CA VAL A 193 -1.32 24.28 2.81
C VAL A 193 -2.80 23.97 2.69
N SER A 194 -3.43 23.55 3.78
CA SER A 194 -4.86 23.25 3.85
C SER A 194 -5.46 23.64 5.21
N GLN A 195 -6.72 24.07 5.22
CA GLN A 195 -7.50 24.26 6.45
C GLN A 195 -8.26 22.98 6.87
N ASP A 196 -8.58 22.13 5.89
CA ASP A 196 -9.59 21.06 6.04
C ASP A 196 -9.10 19.66 5.64
N LEU A 197 -7.82 19.53 5.26
CA LEU A 197 -7.17 18.31 4.74
C LEU A 197 -7.72 17.86 3.37
N ILE A 198 -8.61 18.61 2.74
CA ILE A 198 -9.27 18.26 1.48
C ILE A 198 -8.81 19.20 0.37
N ASN A 199 -8.84 20.50 0.62
CA ASN A 199 -8.46 21.54 -0.33
C ASN A 199 -7.03 21.99 -0.02
N TRP A 200 -6.13 21.86 -0.99
CA TRP A 200 -4.70 22.12 -0.83
C TRP A 200 -4.22 23.20 -1.80
N GLU A 201 -3.50 24.18 -1.27
CA GLU A 201 -2.78 25.19 -2.06
C GLU A 201 -1.29 24.88 -2.05
N VAL A 202 -0.72 24.60 -3.22
CA VAL A 202 0.71 24.29 -3.37
C VAL A 202 1.50 25.60 -3.43
N HIS A 203 2.51 25.73 -2.58
CA HIS A 203 3.43 26.86 -2.62
C HIS A 203 4.22 26.86 -3.94
N PRO A 204 4.41 28.03 -4.60
CA PRO A 204 4.98 28.09 -5.96
C PRO A 204 6.44 27.66 -6.05
N GLU A 205 7.19 27.75 -4.95
CA GLU A 205 8.60 27.38 -4.86
C GLU A 205 8.81 26.27 -3.83
N PRO A 206 9.81 25.38 -4.03
CA PRO A 206 10.21 24.42 -3.00
C PRO A 206 10.80 25.14 -1.79
N ILE A 207 10.51 24.61 -0.60
CA ILE A 207 11.01 25.14 0.68
C ILE A 207 12.38 24.57 1.07
N ILE A 208 12.76 23.42 0.50
CA ILE A 208 14.13 22.88 0.53
C ILE A 208 14.49 22.52 -0.91
N LYS A 209 15.36 23.32 -1.52
CA LYS A 209 15.86 23.16 -2.88
C LYS A 209 16.99 22.15 -2.94
N LEU A 210 17.24 21.66 -4.14
CA LEU A 210 18.46 20.92 -4.43
C LEU A 210 19.68 21.82 -4.25
N GLY A 211 20.60 21.40 -3.40
CA GLY A 211 21.76 22.17 -2.98
C GLY A 211 21.61 22.86 -1.62
N ASP A 212 20.39 22.98 -1.07
CA ASP A 212 20.17 23.63 0.23
C ASP A 212 20.69 22.76 1.38
N ALA A 213 20.55 21.44 1.27
CA ALA A 213 21.07 20.55 2.30
C ALA A 213 22.61 20.59 2.33
N ASN A 214 23.14 20.76 3.53
CA ASN A 214 24.56 20.94 3.83
C ASN A 214 25.39 19.63 3.79
N TYR A 215 24.92 18.60 3.10
CA TYR A 215 25.64 17.35 2.88
C TYR A 215 25.33 16.78 1.49
N PRO A 216 26.18 15.91 0.90
CA PRO A 216 26.05 15.48 -0.49
C PRO A 216 24.70 14.80 -0.79
N HIS A 217 24.00 15.31 -1.81
CA HIS A 217 22.71 14.77 -2.26
C HIS A 217 22.44 15.13 -3.72
N ASP A 218 21.63 14.30 -4.36
CA ASP A 218 20.94 14.51 -5.63
C ASP A 218 19.41 14.49 -5.44
N ASN A 219 18.92 13.86 -4.36
CA ASN A 219 17.48 13.69 -4.08
C ASN A 219 17.10 13.92 -2.62
N ILE A 220 16.04 14.71 -2.46
CA ILE A 220 15.20 15.09 -1.30
C ILE A 220 13.97 14.21 -0.96
N TYR A 221 13.82 13.55 0.21
CA TYR A 221 12.54 12.91 0.58
C TYR A 221 12.08 13.30 2.00
N PRO A 222 11.02 14.12 2.15
CA PRO A 222 10.48 14.47 3.45
C PRO A 222 9.64 13.30 3.99
N GLY A 223 10.09 12.65 5.06
CA GLY A 223 9.37 11.53 5.70
C GLY A 223 8.79 11.88 7.07
N GLY A 224 9.22 12.99 7.66
CA GLY A 224 8.87 13.36 9.03
C GLY A 224 8.85 14.87 9.27
N ALA A 225 7.87 15.36 10.02
CA ALA A 225 7.84 16.73 10.51
C ALA A 225 7.17 16.80 11.87
N VAL A 226 7.74 17.57 12.79
CA VAL A 226 7.28 17.70 14.18
C VAL A 226 7.45 19.14 14.68
N ILE A 227 6.72 19.49 15.73
CA ILE A 227 6.95 20.74 16.49
C ILE A 227 7.93 20.42 17.62
N THR A 228 9.03 21.18 17.70
CA THR A 228 9.98 21.05 18.80
C THR A 228 9.41 21.64 20.10
N PRO A 229 9.96 21.32 21.28
CA PRO A 229 9.53 21.90 22.55
C PRO A 229 9.58 23.44 22.59
N GLU A 230 10.45 24.03 21.76
CA GLU A 230 10.61 25.48 21.60
C GLU A 230 9.59 26.10 20.63
N GLY A 231 8.66 25.31 20.10
CA GLY A 231 7.65 25.76 19.15
C GLY A 231 8.13 25.89 17.70
N LYS A 232 9.33 25.38 17.38
CA LYS A 232 9.88 25.41 16.02
C LYS A 232 9.39 24.25 15.19
N VAL A 233 9.40 24.40 13.88
CA VAL A 233 9.10 23.32 12.93
C VAL A 233 10.39 22.59 12.57
N ALA A 234 10.44 21.30 12.83
CA ALA A 234 11.53 20.43 12.41
C ALA A 234 11.07 19.49 11.29
N ILE A 235 11.79 19.47 10.17
CA ILE A 235 11.60 18.52 9.07
C ILE A 235 12.79 17.56 9.04
N MET A 236 12.47 16.27 9.07
CA MET A 236 13.41 15.20 8.79
C MET A 236 13.21 14.66 7.37
N TYR A 237 14.32 14.49 6.66
CA TYR A 237 14.32 14.03 5.28
C TYR A 237 15.42 13.00 5.03
N ALA A 238 15.13 12.02 4.17
CA ALA A 238 16.18 11.17 3.61
C ALA A 238 16.85 11.87 2.44
N ALA A 239 18.16 11.74 2.33
CA ALA A 239 18.91 12.19 1.17
C ALA A 239 19.60 11.04 0.47
N GLN A 240 19.68 11.16 -0.85
CA GLN A 240 20.38 10.21 -1.71
C GLN A 240 21.41 10.95 -2.54
N LYS A 241 22.64 10.47 -2.59
CA LYS A 241 23.64 10.80 -3.61
C LYS A 241 23.78 9.57 -4.49
N PHE A 242 23.14 9.56 -5.65
CA PHE A 242 22.92 8.32 -6.41
C PHE A 242 24.24 7.56 -6.68
N PRO A 243 24.29 6.23 -6.43
CA PRO A 243 23.18 5.37 -5.98
C PRO A 243 22.93 5.36 -4.47
N ASP A 244 23.85 5.91 -3.67
CA ASP A 244 23.92 5.74 -2.23
C ASP A 244 22.91 6.63 -1.46
N TRP A 245 22.29 6.06 -0.44
CA TRP A 245 21.56 6.85 0.55
C TRP A 245 22.52 7.39 1.60
N THR A 246 22.50 8.70 1.80
CA THR A 246 23.47 9.40 2.64
C THR A 246 22.99 9.60 4.07
N GLY A 247 21.75 9.19 4.38
CA GLY A 247 21.17 9.20 5.73
C GLY A 247 19.97 10.13 5.86
N PHE A 248 19.54 10.33 7.11
CA PHE A 248 18.47 11.26 7.47
C PHE A 248 19.06 12.60 7.92
N GLY A 249 18.66 13.67 7.24
CA GLY A 249 18.99 15.05 7.58
C GLY A 249 17.86 15.72 8.35
N LEU A 250 18.23 16.74 9.12
CA LEU A 250 17.34 17.57 9.91
C LEU A 250 17.46 19.04 9.45
N ALA A 251 16.32 19.69 9.27
CA ALA A 251 16.23 21.13 9.06
C ALA A 251 15.14 21.74 9.96
N ILE A 252 15.40 22.94 10.49
CA ILE A 252 14.55 23.58 11.50
C ILE A 252 14.19 25.00 11.06
N ALA A 253 12.95 25.42 11.27
CA ALA A 253 12.48 26.78 11.01
C ALA A 253 11.58 27.27 12.14
N ASP A 254 11.46 28.60 12.29
CA ASP A 254 10.49 29.19 13.22
C ASP A 254 9.05 29.12 12.70
N GLN A 255 8.87 28.91 11.40
CA GLN A 255 7.57 28.89 10.71
C GLN A 255 7.50 27.73 9.71
N PRO A 256 6.31 27.19 9.43
CA PRO A 256 6.16 26.00 8.58
C PRO A 256 6.56 26.21 7.12
N LEU A 257 6.63 27.46 6.63
CA LEU A 257 7.09 27.79 5.28
C LEU A 257 8.60 28.08 5.21
N GLY A 258 9.32 27.97 6.32
CA GLY A 258 10.73 28.33 6.39
C GLY A 258 10.97 29.82 6.63
N PRO A 259 12.19 30.32 6.32
CA PRO A 259 13.32 29.57 5.79
C PRO A 259 13.80 28.48 6.76
N PHE A 260 14.33 27.38 6.22
CA PHE A 260 14.82 26.25 7.01
C PHE A 260 16.34 26.30 7.16
N ASP A 261 16.80 26.25 8.41
CA ASP A 261 18.21 26.10 8.75
C ASP A 261 18.55 24.62 8.87
N HIS A 262 19.49 24.16 8.05
CA HIS A 262 19.96 22.77 8.10
C HIS A 262 20.88 22.54 9.29
N TYR A 263 20.67 21.45 10.02
CA TYR A 263 21.55 21.09 11.12
C TYR A 263 22.99 20.89 10.64
N LYS A 264 23.94 21.64 11.22
CA LYS A 264 25.32 21.75 10.74
C LYS A 264 26.06 20.42 10.57
N ASN A 265 25.69 19.40 11.35
CA ASN A 265 26.33 18.08 11.36
C ASN A 265 25.45 17.00 10.74
N ASN A 266 24.59 17.35 9.78
CA ASN A 266 23.85 16.35 9.03
C ASN A 266 24.77 15.35 8.32
N PRO A 267 24.32 14.10 8.11
CA PRO A 267 23.05 13.53 8.56
C PRO A 267 23.03 13.30 10.09
N VAL A 268 21.86 13.49 10.74
CA VAL A 268 21.67 13.17 12.16
C VAL A 268 21.60 11.66 12.42
N TYR A 269 21.30 10.88 11.39
CA TYR A 269 21.39 9.42 11.43
C TYR A 269 21.82 8.87 10.08
N LYS A 270 22.87 8.05 10.08
CA LYS A 270 23.28 7.27 8.92
C LYS A 270 22.91 5.81 9.14
N HIS A 271 21.92 5.34 8.39
CA HIS A 271 21.47 3.95 8.41
C HIS A 271 22.56 3.00 7.89
N PHE A 272 22.48 1.73 8.28
CA PHE A 272 23.45 0.69 7.91
C PHE A 272 23.25 0.14 6.48
N SER A 273 22.10 0.41 5.84
CA SER A 273 21.73 -0.11 4.51
C SER A 273 21.34 1.01 3.54
N HIS A 274 20.45 0.77 2.58
CA HIS A 274 19.68 1.83 1.91
C HIS A 274 18.41 2.03 2.76
N ALA A 275 18.10 3.27 3.18
CA ALA A 275 16.84 3.58 3.86
C ALA A 275 16.37 4.98 3.47
N HIS A 276 15.12 5.07 3.05
CA HIS A 276 14.55 6.32 2.55
C HIS A 276 13.08 6.52 2.87
N GLU A 277 12.41 5.41 3.18
CA GLU A 277 11.03 5.39 3.62
C GLU A 277 11.01 5.31 5.14
N PHE A 278 10.38 6.29 5.75
CA PHE A 278 10.25 6.35 7.20
C PHE A 278 9.05 7.21 7.59
N ASP A 279 8.71 7.13 8.87
CA ASP A 279 7.90 8.10 9.58
C ASP A 279 8.64 8.60 10.83
N LEU A 280 8.44 9.87 11.17
CA LEU A 280 8.88 10.50 12.40
C LEU A 280 7.63 10.92 13.19
N VAL A 281 7.51 10.42 14.40
CA VAL A 281 6.35 10.65 15.26
C VAL A 281 6.81 11.23 16.58
N SER A 282 6.17 12.31 17.03
CA SER A 282 6.28 12.78 18.41
C SER A 282 5.53 11.81 19.33
N ILE A 283 6.21 11.36 20.38
CA ILE A 283 5.68 10.43 21.37
C ILE A 283 5.88 10.99 22.77
N ASP A 284 5.08 10.51 23.71
CA ASP A 284 5.27 10.75 25.14
C ASP A 284 5.39 9.37 25.82
N ALA A 285 6.57 8.76 25.72
CA ALA A 285 6.80 7.42 26.23
C ALA A 285 8.04 7.40 27.13
N ALA A 286 7.81 7.32 28.45
CA ALA A 286 8.70 7.09 29.59
C ALA A 286 10.04 7.88 29.63
N ASN A 287 10.82 7.90 28.56
CA ASN A 287 12.09 8.61 28.41
C ASN A 287 12.39 9.08 26.96
N HIS A 288 11.43 9.06 26.03
CA HIS A 288 11.64 9.45 24.63
C HIS A 288 10.54 10.40 24.14
N ARG A 289 10.95 11.41 23.35
CA ARG A 289 10.05 12.40 22.72
C ARG A 289 9.73 12.09 21.27
N TYR A 290 10.59 11.33 20.61
CA TYR A 290 10.49 11.04 19.19
C TYR A 290 10.76 9.58 18.92
N LEU A 291 10.03 9.08 17.92
CA LEU A 291 10.18 7.75 17.37
C LEU A 291 10.36 7.88 15.86
N LEU A 292 11.37 7.20 15.33
CA LEU A 292 11.58 7.04 13.91
C LEU A 292 11.31 5.59 13.53
N PHE A 293 10.38 5.35 12.62
CA PHE A 293 10.10 4.02 12.07
C PHE A 293 10.50 4.00 10.60
N PHE A 294 11.56 3.29 10.25
CA PHE A 294 12.13 3.33 8.90
C PHE A 294 12.26 1.94 8.27
N ALA A 295 12.27 1.91 6.93
CA ALA A 295 12.55 0.72 6.14
C ALA A 295 14.05 0.54 5.95
N GLY A 296 14.60 -0.59 6.42
CA GLY A 296 16.01 -0.95 6.24
C GLY A 296 16.16 -2.28 5.50
N PHE A 297 17.00 -2.32 4.47
CA PHE A 297 17.31 -3.56 3.75
C PHE A 297 18.02 -4.55 4.67
N THR A 298 17.40 -5.70 4.86
CA THR A 298 17.86 -6.78 5.74
C THR A 298 18.32 -7.95 4.88
N PRO A 299 19.63 -8.23 4.77
CA PRO A 299 20.13 -9.30 3.88
C PRO A 299 19.79 -10.69 4.39
N ASN A 300 19.78 -10.90 5.71
CA ASN A 300 19.49 -12.19 6.33
C ASN A 300 18.39 -12.01 7.40
N PRO A 301 17.12 -11.78 6.98
CA PRO A 301 16.04 -11.57 7.94
C PRO A 301 15.67 -12.90 8.62
N ALA A 302 15.15 -12.81 9.84
CA ALA A 302 14.63 -13.99 10.56
C ALA A 302 13.50 -14.71 9.81
N ARG A 303 12.78 -13.98 8.94
CA ARG A 303 11.68 -14.48 8.13
C ARG A 303 11.74 -13.97 6.70
N GLY A 304 11.63 -14.90 5.75
CA GLY A 304 11.50 -14.60 4.33
C GLY A 304 12.82 -14.33 3.60
N PRO A 305 12.75 -13.94 2.32
CA PRO A 305 13.91 -13.57 1.52
C PRO A 305 14.50 -12.23 1.99
N SER A 306 15.71 -11.94 1.54
CA SER A 306 16.33 -10.62 1.72
C SER A 306 15.42 -9.51 1.19
N GLY A 307 15.34 -8.41 1.93
CA GLY A 307 14.44 -7.30 1.58
C GLY A 307 14.28 -6.32 2.72
N ASP A 308 13.41 -5.33 2.52
CA ASP A 308 13.21 -4.27 3.50
C ASP A 308 12.38 -4.76 4.69
N ARG A 309 12.79 -4.34 5.89
CA ARG A 309 12.11 -4.58 7.16
C ARG A 309 11.95 -3.27 7.92
N GLY A 310 11.04 -3.24 8.88
CA GLY A 310 10.85 -2.07 9.72
C GLY A 310 11.79 -2.04 10.93
N TYR A 311 12.39 -0.88 11.17
CA TYR A 311 13.32 -0.60 12.27
C TYR A 311 12.86 0.62 13.07
N LEU A 312 12.94 0.52 14.40
CA LEU A 312 12.62 1.60 15.34
C LEU A 312 13.87 2.25 15.92
N LEU A 313 13.88 3.57 15.94
CA LEU A 313 14.82 4.38 16.71
C LEU A 313 14.05 5.34 17.61
N TYR A 314 14.66 5.69 18.74
CA TYR A 314 14.12 6.67 19.68
C TYR A 314 15.09 7.84 19.85
N SER A 315 14.53 9.01 20.15
CA SER A 315 15.31 10.21 20.42
C SER A 315 14.58 11.15 21.38
N ASN A 316 15.34 12.03 22.05
CA ASN A 316 14.83 13.14 22.84
C ASN A 316 15.07 14.51 22.20
N ASP A 317 15.94 14.59 21.19
CA ASP A 317 16.48 15.84 20.67
C ASP A 317 16.51 15.91 19.13
N LEU A 318 16.01 14.87 18.43
CA LEU A 318 16.05 14.68 16.96
C LEU A 318 17.46 14.50 16.37
N ILE A 319 18.50 14.52 17.21
CA ILE A 319 19.91 14.50 16.79
C ILE A 319 20.55 13.18 17.21
N SER A 320 20.30 12.75 18.44
CA SER A 320 20.85 11.54 19.05
C SER A 320 19.80 10.44 18.98
N TRP A 321 20.14 9.32 18.34
CA TRP A 321 19.21 8.23 18.04
C TRP A 321 19.67 6.92 18.65
N GLU A 322 18.76 6.26 19.37
CA GLU A 322 18.97 4.97 20.03
C GLU A 322 18.11 3.89 19.34
N PRO A 323 18.70 2.79 18.83
CA PRO A 323 17.92 1.73 18.20
C PRO A 323 17.17 0.88 19.23
N ASP A 324 15.96 0.45 18.89
CA ASP A 324 15.28 -0.60 19.66
C ASP A 324 16.08 -1.91 19.61
N LYS A 325 16.20 -2.58 20.76
CA LYS A 325 16.94 -3.84 20.89
C LYS A 325 16.30 -5.01 20.13
N HIS A 326 15.01 -4.91 19.80
CA HIS A 326 14.28 -5.95 19.09
C HIS A 326 14.32 -5.78 17.56
N ASN A 327 15.03 -4.75 17.06
CA ASN A 327 15.13 -4.51 15.64
C ASN A 327 15.71 -5.71 14.86
N PRO A 328 15.18 -6.04 13.67
CA PRO A 328 13.99 -5.44 13.02
C PRO A 328 12.68 -5.87 13.69
N VAL A 329 11.72 -4.95 13.79
CA VAL A 329 10.43 -5.16 14.49
C VAL A 329 9.24 -5.41 13.57
N PHE A 330 9.40 -5.26 12.25
CA PHE A 330 8.32 -5.46 11.29
C PHE A 330 8.78 -6.29 10.09
N SER A 331 8.01 -7.32 9.75
CA SER A 331 8.36 -8.33 8.75
C SER A 331 7.11 -8.84 8.03
N PRO A 332 7.20 -9.49 6.85
CA PRO A 332 6.02 -9.97 6.14
C PRO A 332 5.15 -10.93 6.98
N GLU A 333 3.82 -10.82 6.89
CA GLU A 333 2.86 -11.72 7.56
C GLU A 333 3.01 -13.17 7.10
N THR A 334 3.36 -13.38 5.83
CA THR A 334 3.54 -14.69 5.20
C THR A 334 4.35 -14.53 3.92
N LEU A 335 4.98 -15.61 3.46
CA LEU A 335 5.87 -15.61 2.29
C LEU A 335 5.13 -15.87 0.98
N ASN A 336 3.84 -16.21 1.03
CA ASN A 336 3.00 -16.50 -0.14
C ASN A 336 2.09 -15.32 -0.50
N ASN A 337 2.52 -14.09 -0.21
CA ASN A 337 1.68 -12.90 -0.26
C ASN A 337 2.33 -11.74 -0.99
N TRP A 338 1.56 -10.68 -1.18
CA TRP A 338 1.93 -9.47 -1.94
C TRP A 338 3.08 -8.67 -1.32
N ASP A 339 3.30 -8.82 -0.02
CA ASP A 339 4.33 -8.14 0.77
C ASP A 339 5.47 -9.07 1.20
N ALA A 340 5.62 -10.22 0.55
CA ALA A 340 6.54 -11.28 0.99
C ALA A 340 8.03 -10.90 0.99
N VAL A 341 8.44 -9.87 0.23
CA VAL A 341 9.86 -9.50 0.07
C VAL A 341 10.19 -8.21 0.79
N HIS A 342 9.50 -7.12 0.47
CA HIS A 342 9.69 -5.83 1.11
C HIS A 342 8.47 -5.48 1.95
N VAL A 343 8.71 -5.00 3.17
CA VAL A 343 7.74 -4.29 3.99
C VAL A 343 8.37 -3.00 4.51
N ARG A 344 7.75 -1.88 4.18
CA ARG A 344 8.33 -0.55 4.38
C ARG A 344 7.36 0.31 5.18
N PRO A 345 7.67 0.66 6.45
CA PRO A 345 6.80 1.52 7.26
C PRO A 345 6.75 2.93 6.67
N ARG A 346 5.55 3.53 6.64
CA ARG A 346 5.33 4.85 5.99
C ARG A 346 4.54 5.82 6.85
N SER A 347 3.51 5.35 7.56
CA SER A 347 2.72 6.21 8.44
C SER A 347 2.24 5.47 9.68
N LEU A 348 2.75 5.89 10.83
CA LEU A 348 2.44 5.33 12.14
C LEU A 348 1.55 6.29 12.91
N ASN A 349 0.39 5.79 13.35
CA ASN A 349 -0.60 6.59 14.06
C ASN A 349 -1.02 5.85 15.33
N ARG A 350 -1.25 6.57 16.42
CA ARG A 350 -1.80 5.99 17.65
C ARG A 350 -3.28 6.31 17.76
N ILE A 351 -4.10 5.27 17.96
CA ILE A 351 -5.53 5.38 18.22
C ILE A 351 -5.77 4.65 19.54
N ASP A 352 -6.18 5.42 20.55
CA ASP A 352 -6.25 4.95 21.94
C ASP A 352 -4.91 4.31 22.39
N ASP A 353 -4.92 3.04 22.76
CA ASP A 353 -3.76 2.26 23.21
C ASP A 353 -3.09 1.45 22.08
N THR A 354 -3.50 1.65 20.82
CA THR A 354 -3.08 0.82 19.69
C THR A 354 -2.41 1.64 18.60
N TRP A 355 -1.26 1.16 18.14
CA TRP A 355 -0.56 1.69 16.99
C TRP A 355 -1.12 1.09 15.71
N TYR A 356 -1.33 1.94 14.70
CA TYR A 356 -1.74 1.56 13.35
C TYR A 356 -0.65 2.01 12.38
N LEU A 357 -0.13 1.05 11.62
CA LEU A 357 0.90 1.25 10.62
C LEU A 357 0.31 1.07 9.23
N TRP A 358 0.28 2.16 8.47
CA TRP A 358 0.20 2.07 7.02
C TRP A 358 1.60 1.81 6.48
N TYR A 359 1.74 0.71 5.75
CA TYR A 359 3.01 0.28 5.20
C TYR A 359 2.87 0.03 3.70
N GLU A 360 3.98 0.16 3.01
CA GLU A 360 4.11 -0.31 1.64
C GLU A 360 4.73 -1.72 1.66
N GLY A 361 4.20 -2.61 0.85
CA GLY A 361 4.73 -3.95 0.71
C GLY A 361 4.86 -4.33 -0.76
N CYS A 362 5.84 -5.18 -1.03
CA CYS A 362 6.20 -5.53 -2.39
C CYS A 362 6.69 -6.97 -2.48
N ASN A 363 6.36 -7.61 -3.59
CA ASN A 363 6.83 -8.92 -3.97
C ASN A 363 7.11 -8.92 -5.47
N HIS A 364 8.04 -9.79 -5.88
CA HIS A 364 8.33 -10.03 -7.28
C HIS A 364 7.42 -11.15 -7.80
N TRP A 365 6.88 -10.97 -9.00
CA TRP A 365 6.33 -12.07 -9.79
C TRP A 365 6.47 -11.69 -11.26
N THR A 366 6.40 -12.68 -12.13
CA THR A 366 6.43 -12.48 -13.57
C THR A 366 5.38 -13.41 -14.14
N PRO A 367 4.44 -12.90 -14.96
CA PRO A 367 3.52 -13.77 -15.66
C PRO A 367 4.30 -14.79 -16.51
N PRO A 368 3.84 -16.05 -16.58
CA PRO A 368 4.35 -17.02 -17.54
C PRO A 368 4.44 -16.42 -18.94
N GLU A 369 5.52 -16.73 -19.66
CA GLU A 369 5.86 -16.20 -21.01
C GLU A 369 6.50 -14.80 -21.06
N TYR A 370 6.65 -14.11 -19.93
CA TYR A 370 7.35 -12.82 -19.86
C TYR A 370 8.75 -12.99 -19.25
N SER A 371 9.70 -12.19 -19.72
CA SER A 371 11.10 -12.19 -19.23
C SER A 371 11.38 -11.06 -18.23
N SER A 372 10.51 -10.06 -18.13
CA SER A 372 10.63 -8.94 -17.21
C SER A 372 10.15 -9.29 -15.81
N SER A 373 10.99 -9.04 -14.80
CA SER A 373 10.56 -9.03 -13.40
C SER A 373 9.79 -7.76 -13.11
N TYR A 374 8.64 -7.89 -12.47
CA TYR A 374 7.83 -6.76 -12.05
C TYR A 374 7.74 -6.72 -10.53
N TRP A 375 8.08 -5.57 -9.96
CA TRP A 375 7.84 -5.23 -8.57
C TRP A 375 6.55 -4.43 -8.51
N TRP A 376 5.64 -4.82 -7.64
CA TRP A 376 4.40 -4.07 -7.45
C TRP A 376 4.23 -3.72 -5.99
N ASP A 377 4.56 -2.47 -5.70
CA ASP A 377 4.27 -1.92 -4.40
C ASP A 377 2.76 -1.71 -4.26
N THR A 378 2.24 -2.05 -3.09
CA THR A 378 0.88 -1.75 -2.69
C THR A 378 0.82 -1.44 -1.20
N VAL A 379 -0.32 -0.94 -0.73
CA VAL A 379 -0.46 -0.42 0.63
C VAL A 379 -1.23 -1.40 1.51
N GLY A 380 -0.60 -1.76 2.61
CA GLY A 380 -1.18 -2.57 3.67
C GLY A 380 -1.42 -1.78 4.95
N LEU A 381 -2.16 -2.41 5.85
CA LEU A 381 -2.43 -1.94 7.20
C LEU A 381 -2.05 -3.03 8.21
N ALA A 382 -1.34 -2.64 9.26
CA ALA A 382 -1.04 -3.48 10.41
C ALA A 382 -1.30 -2.69 11.70
N ARG A 383 -1.44 -3.38 12.83
CA ARG A 383 -1.59 -2.74 14.14
C ARG A 383 -0.78 -3.48 15.21
N SER A 384 -0.39 -2.76 16.25
CA SER A 384 0.39 -3.30 17.36
C SER A 384 0.06 -2.58 18.67
N LYS A 385 0.19 -3.27 19.80
CA LYS A 385 0.09 -2.65 21.14
C LYS A 385 1.45 -2.15 21.64
N ASP A 386 2.54 -2.75 21.18
CA ASP A 386 3.90 -2.56 21.73
C ASP A 386 4.96 -2.20 20.67
N LEU A 387 4.55 -2.09 19.40
CA LEU A 387 5.40 -1.87 18.21
C LEU A 387 6.35 -3.03 17.87
N ILE A 388 6.24 -4.16 18.55
CA ILE A 388 7.07 -5.35 18.36
C ILE A 388 6.24 -6.47 17.73
N GLU A 389 5.09 -6.79 18.31
CA GLU A 389 4.17 -7.81 17.80
C GLU A 389 3.06 -7.15 16.97
N TRP A 390 2.86 -7.63 15.75
CA TRP A 390 1.98 -6.99 14.77
C TRP A 390 0.86 -7.92 14.32
N ASP A 391 -0.38 -7.44 14.43
CA ASP A 391 -1.54 -8.00 13.75
C ASP A 391 -1.68 -7.35 12.36
N TYR A 392 -1.88 -8.16 11.32
CA TYR A 392 -2.08 -7.66 9.95
C TYR A 392 -3.56 -7.57 9.63
N TYR A 393 -3.95 -6.54 8.88
CA TYR A 393 -5.34 -6.39 8.47
C TYR A 393 -5.79 -7.61 7.63
N PRO A 394 -6.83 -8.37 8.05
CA PRO A 394 -7.17 -9.66 7.43
C PRO A 394 -7.56 -9.59 5.96
N ARG A 395 -7.92 -8.38 5.47
CA ARG A 395 -8.27 -8.14 4.05
C ARG A 395 -7.24 -7.25 3.35
N ASN A 396 -6.00 -7.25 3.81
CA ASN A 396 -4.87 -6.64 3.09
C ASN A 396 -4.77 -7.19 1.65
N PRO A 397 -4.33 -6.40 0.66
CA PRO A 397 -3.89 -5.00 0.78
C PRO A 397 -5.07 -4.06 1.08
N ALA A 398 -4.84 -3.10 1.97
CA ALA A 398 -5.87 -2.19 2.46
C ALA A 398 -6.19 -1.08 1.45
N LEU A 399 -5.21 -0.65 0.65
CA LEU A 399 -5.35 0.40 -0.36
C LEU A 399 -4.51 0.09 -1.63
N PRO A 400 -4.93 -0.88 -2.45
CA PRO A 400 -4.29 -1.14 -3.74
C PRO A 400 -4.72 -0.13 -4.82
N GLY A 401 -4.06 -0.19 -5.98
CA GLY A 401 -4.54 0.49 -7.17
C GLY A 401 -5.96 0.03 -7.52
N LEU A 402 -6.83 0.95 -7.92
CA LEU A 402 -8.24 0.65 -8.15
C LEU A 402 -8.46 -0.34 -9.31
N GLY A 403 -7.51 -0.45 -10.24
CA GLY A 403 -7.64 -1.28 -11.44
C GLY A 403 -8.73 -0.84 -12.41
N THR A 404 -9.43 0.26 -12.12
CA THR A 404 -10.52 0.76 -12.96
C THR A 404 -9.99 1.70 -14.01
N GLU A 405 -10.22 1.39 -15.27
CA GLU A 405 -9.80 2.20 -16.41
C GLU A 405 -10.24 3.67 -16.27
N GLY A 406 -9.31 4.60 -16.51
CA GLY A 406 -9.54 6.04 -16.47
C GLY A 406 -9.36 6.69 -15.10
N GLN A 407 -9.29 5.92 -14.01
CA GLN A 407 -8.92 6.46 -12.69
C GLN A 407 -7.43 6.81 -12.64
N PHE A 408 -7.05 7.86 -11.92
CA PHE A 408 -5.64 8.23 -11.80
C PHE A 408 -4.84 7.24 -10.92
N ASP A 409 -5.52 6.49 -10.06
CA ASP A 409 -4.97 5.46 -9.20
C ASP A 409 -5.25 4.04 -9.73
N GLN A 410 -5.48 3.90 -11.05
CA GLN A 410 -5.78 2.62 -11.67
C GLN A 410 -4.64 1.61 -11.57
N ASN A 411 -3.38 2.03 -11.75
CA ASN A 411 -2.26 1.10 -11.91
C ASN A 411 -1.52 0.92 -10.58
N TRP A 412 -1.15 2.01 -9.91
CA TRP A 412 -0.28 1.94 -8.75
C TRP A 412 -0.72 2.91 -7.67
N VAL A 413 -0.66 2.44 -6.42
CA VAL A 413 -0.85 3.21 -5.21
C VAL A 413 0.29 2.85 -4.24
N GLY A 414 0.92 3.87 -3.66
CA GLY A 414 2.01 3.72 -2.70
C GLY A 414 2.15 4.94 -1.82
N TRP A 415 3.21 4.99 -1.02
CA TRP A 415 3.55 6.14 -0.16
C TRP A 415 2.37 6.64 0.71
N PRO A 416 1.72 5.79 1.51
CA PRO A 416 0.57 6.19 2.32
C PRO A 416 0.98 7.10 3.48
N ARG A 417 0.16 8.12 3.75
CA ARG A 417 0.26 9.00 4.92
C ARG A 417 -1.12 9.19 5.52
N MET A 418 -1.33 8.80 6.77
CA MET A 418 -2.59 9.07 7.46
C MET A 418 -2.46 10.24 8.43
N VAL A 419 -3.49 11.07 8.50
CA VAL A 419 -3.73 12.07 9.55
C VAL A 419 -5.11 11.83 10.13
N ILE A 420 -5.26 11.94 11.45
CA ILE A 420 -6.56 11.80 12.12
C ILE A 420 -7.09 13.18 12.49
N LYS A 421 -8.31 13.49 12.08
CA LYS A 421 -9.03 14.71 12.44
C LYS A 421 -10.52 14.38 12.60
N ASP A 422 -11.14 14.88 13.67
CA ASP A 422 -12.58 14.75 13.92
C ASP A 422 -13.11 13.29 13.82
N LYS A 423 -12.36 12.33 14.37
CA LYS A 423 -12.65 10.88 14.31
C LYS A 423 -12.70 10.30 12.88
N ILE A 424 -12.09 10.97 11.91
CA ILE A 424 -11.87 10.50 10.55
C ILE A 424 -10.37 10.34 10.31
N GLY A 425 -9.97 9.20 9.75
CA GLY A 425 -8.64 9.01 9.17
C GLY A 425 -8.62 9.51 7.73
N TYR A 426 -7.73 10.45 7.44
CA TYR A 426 -7.44 11.00 6.11
C TYR A 426 -6.17 10.33 5.59
N ILE A 427 -6.31 9.38 4.67
CA ILE A 427 -5.21 8.63 4.07
C ILE A 427 -4.84 9.26 2.73
N PHE A 428 -3.74 9.99 2.73
CA PHE A 428 -3.08 10.47 1.53
C PHE A 428 -2.20 9.36 0.95
N TYR A 429 -2.08 9.33 -0.37
CA TYR A 429 -1.31 8.30 -1.05
C TYR A 429 -0.81 8.84 -2.40
N THR A 430 0.33 8.35 -2.87
CA THR A 430 0.72 8.54 -4.26
C THR A 430 -0.07 7.58 -5.11
N ALA A 431 -0.54 8.06 -6.26
CA ALA A 431 -1.08 7.19 -7.29
C ALA A 431 -0.56 7.55 -8.68
N SER A 432 -0.42 6.52 -9.49
CA SER A 432 -0.09 6.62 -10.91
C SER A 432 -0.99 5.69 -11.72
N GLY A 433 -1.37 6.16 -12.90
CA GLY A 433 -2.37 5.53 -13.73
C GLY A 433 -2.28 6.07 -15.14
N ASN A 434 -3.27 6.87 -15.53
CA ASN A 434 -3.26 7.63 -16.77
C ASN A 434 -2.55 8.99 -16.68
N ILE A 435 -2.04 9.37 -15.51
CA ILE A 435 -1.28 10.60 -15.27
C ILE A 435 -0.02 10.32 -14.46
N SER A 436 0.93 11.27 -14.48
CA SER A 436 2.13 11.23 -13.65
C SER A 436 1.81 11.20 -12.15
N PRO A 437 2.68 10.60 -11.32
CA PRO A 437 2.46 10.43 -9.88
C PRO A 437 1.93 11.68 -9.19
N SER A 438 0.74 11.55 -8.61
CA SER A 438 -0.01 12.63 -7.96
C SER A 438 -0.56 12.13 -6.62
N ILE A 439 -1.00 13.05 -5.75
CA ILE A 439 -1.43 12.72 -4.39
C ILE A 439 -2.96 12.58 -4.35
N GLY A 440 -3.43 11.39 -4.01
CA GLY A 440 -4.83 11.09 -3.73
C GLY A 440 -5.19 11.21 -2.25
N LEU A 441 -6.49 11.16 -1.95
CA LEU A 441 -7.03 11.11 -0.60
C LEU A 441 -8.16 10.08 -0.50
N ARG A 442 -8.09 9.22 0.53
CA ARG A 442 -9.21 8.43 1.04
C ARG A 442 -9.55 8.86 2.46
N ARG A 443 -10.81 8.65 2.85
CA ARG A 443 -11.29 8.96 4.20
C ARG A 443 -12.01 7.77 4.76
N ILE A 444 -11.84 7.51 6.05
CA ILE A 444 -12.51 6.44 6.78
C ILE A 444 -12.79 6.88 8.22
N PRO A 445 -14.01 6.67 8.75
CA PRO A 445 -14.25 6.84 10.17
C PRO A 445 -13.33 5.95 11.00
N ILE A 446 -12.75 6.48 12.08
CA ILE A 446 -11.84 5.72 12.94
C ILE A 446 -12.51 4.48 13.54
N GLN A 447 -13.79 4.58 13.90
CA GLN A 447 -14.57 3.43 14.36
C GLN A 447 -14.63 2.30 13.31
N GLN A 448 -14.71 2.64 12.03
CA GLN A 448 -14.64 1.65 10.96
C GLN A 448 -13.21 1.12 10.85
N LEU A 449 -12.20 1.98 10.70
CA LEU A 449 -10.78 1.58 10.56
C LEU A 449 -10.29 0.60 11.65
N THR A 450 -10.82 0.76 12.87
CA THR A 450 -10.43 -0.04 14.05
C THR A 450 -11.18 -1.37 14.16
N ASP A 451 -12.35 -1.52 13.52
CA ASP A 451 -13.11 -2.77 13.48
C ASP A 451 -12.68 -3.63 12.28
N TRP A 452 -11.84 -4.63 12.53
CA TRP A 452 -11.37 -5.54 11.49
C TRP A 452 -12.30 -6.72 11.20
N LYS A 453 -13.40 -6.86 11.97
CA LYS A 453 -14.35 -7.95 11.76
C LYS A 453 -15.15 -7.75 10.48
N SER A 454 -15.50 -6.50 10.14
CA SER A 454 -16.30 -6.17 8.96
C SER A 454 -15.85 -4.84 8.35
N GLU A 455 -16.01 -4.69 7.03
CA GLU A 455 -15.92 -3.39 6.37
C GLU A 455 -17.29 -2.67 6.29
N GLY A 456 -18.35 -3.28 6.83
CA GLY A 456 -19.71 -2.73 6.82
C GLY A 456 -20.49 -2.96 5.51
N GLY A 457 -20.02 -3.86 4.65
CA GLY A 457 -20.71 -4.21 3.40
C GLY A 457 -21.79 -5.28 3.58
N GLU A 458 -22.64 -5.39 2.56
CA GLU A 458 -23.74 -6.36 2.49
C GLU A 458 -23.25 -7.74 2.03
N THR A 459 -23.81 -8.79 2.64
CA THR A 459 -23.58 -10.19 2.27
C THR A 459 -24.83 -10.78 1.63
N ILE A 460 -24.66 -11.38 0.45
CA ILE A 460 -25.69 -12.17 -0.24
C ILE A 460 -25.27 -13.64 -0.29
N ASN A 461 -26.24 -14.56 -0.21
CA ASN A 461 -26.02 -15.98 -0.44
C ASN A 461 -26.61 -16.35 -1.81
N LEU A 462 -25.75 -16.78 -2.74
CA LEU A 462 -26.17 -17.14 -4.09
C LEU A 462 -26.89 -18.49 -4.16
N LEU A 463 -26.98 -19.24 -3.05
CA LEU A 463 -27.75 -20.47 -3.02
C LEU A 463 -29.25 -20.26 -2.81
N ASN A 464 -29.66 -19.08 -2.34
CA ASN A 464 -31.04 -18.77 -1.92
C ASN A 464 -31.79 -17.93 -2.94
#